data_AF-A0A8X8GRZ3-F1
#
_entry.id   AF-A0A8X8GRZ3-F1
#
_cell.length_a   1.000
_cell.length_b   1.000
_cell.length_c   1.000
_cell.angle_alpha   90.00
_cell.angle_beta   90.00
_cell.angle_gamma   90.00
#
_symmetry.space_group_name_H-M   'P 1'
#
loop_
_entity.id
_entity.type
_entity.pdbx_description
1 polymer ?
#
loop_
_entity_poly.entity_id
_entity_poly.type
_entity_poly.pdbx_seq_one_letter_code
_entity_poly.pdbx_strand_id
1 'polypeptide(L)'
;MAKKLDVTGSRISEYDLQVEDFDENGIKFQRIYLTIIADDESYQYEICEDRRFTIAYLEVKIPQELDYAIANFNKVEISEYTERDYLFFHVHHKDFRQMQVTGRRL
;
A
#
# COMPACT_ATOMS: atom_id res chain seq x y z
N MET A 1 14.99 7.31 -11.50
CA MET A 1 13.60 7.71 -11.19
C MET A 1 12.96 6.53 -10.51
N ALA A 2 12.48 6.67 -9.26
CA ALA A 2 11.73 5.60 -8.61
C ALA A 2 10.45 5.33 -9.44
N LYS A 3 10.20 4.06 -9.78
CA LYS A 3 8.97 3.67 -10.48
C LYS A 3 7.81 3.88 -9.51
N LYS A 4 6.88 4.78 -9.80
CA LYS A 4 5.63 4.93 -9.03
C LYS A 4 4.58 3.96 -9.56
N LEU A 5 3.66 3.48 -8.71
CA LEU A 5 2.40 2.95 -9.22
C LEU A 5 1.52 4.14 -9.60
N ASP A 6 1.01 4.15 -10.82
CA ASP A 6 0.08 5.17 -11.35
C ASP A 6 -0.79 4.50 -12.41
N VAL A 7 -1.88 3.89 -11.96
CA VAL A 7 -2.75 3.06 -12.79
C VAL A 7 -4.22 3.35 -12.52
N THR A 8 -5.08 3.04 -13.48
CA THR A 8 -6.52 2.97 -13.25
C THR A 8 -6.87 1.62 -12.65
N GLY A 9 -7.87 1.55 -11.76
CA GLY A 9 -8.29 0.29 -11.14
C GLY A 9 -8.67 -0.81 -12.13
N SER A 10 -9.13 -0.47 -13.34
CA SER A 10 -9.38 -1.44 -14.43
C SER A 10 -8.14 -2.19 -14.93
N ARG A 11 -6.94 -1.68 -14.61
CA ARG A 11 -5.66 -2.27 -15.00
C ARG A 11 -5.04 -3.13 -13.92
N ILE A 12 -5.59 -3.10 -12.70
CA ILE A 12 -5.17 -3.97 -11.61
C ILE A 12 -5.84 -5.31 -11.82
N SER A 13 -5.05 -6.36 -12.08
CA SER A 13 -5.57 -7.71 -12.28
C SER A 13 -5.81 -8.41 -10.95
N GLU A 14 -4.90 -8.24 -10.00
CA GLU A 14 -4.99 -8.78 -8.64
C GLU A 14 -4.07 -8.02 -7.69
N TYR A 15 -4.34 -8.16 -6.40
CA TYR A 15 -3.41 -7.77 -5.35
C TYR A 15 -3.44 -8.81 -4.24
N ASP A 16 -2.35 -8.88 -3.49
CA ASP A 16 -2.21 -9.73 -2.31
C ASP A 16 -1.66 -8.88 -1.17
N LEU A 17 -2.21 -9.07 0.03
CA LEU A 17 -1.79 -8.39 1.24
C LEU A 17 -1.57 -9.42 2.33
N GLN A 18 -0.33 -9.48 2.83
CA GLN A 18 0.06 -10.39 3.91
C GLN A 18 0.54 -9.58 5.11
N VAL A 19 0.11 -9.97 6.30
CA VAL A 19 0.64 -9.46 7.56
C VAL A 19 1.59 -10.50 8.14
N GLU A 20 2.82 -10.09 8.44
CA GLU A 20 3.82 -10.94 9.07
C GLU A 20 4.19 -10.43 10.46
N ASP A 21 4.25 -11.35 11.41
CA ASP A 21 4.73 -11.11 12.77
C ASP A 21 6.25 -11.31 12.86
N PHE A 22 6.93 -10.36 13.50
CA PHE A 22 8.36 -10.39 13.77
C PHE A 22 8.63 -10.30 15.27
N ASP A 23 9.72 -10.93 15.70
CA ASP A 23 10.26 -10.82 17.06
C ASP A 23 11.78 -10.56 16.96
N GLU A 24 12.18 -9.33 17.22
CA GLU A 24 13.60 -8.95 17.28
C GLU A 24 13.97 -8.57 18.71
N ASN A 25 14.84 -9.37 19.32
CA ASN A 25 15.32 -9.15 20.69
C ASN A 25 14.17 -9.01 21.73
N GLY A 26 13.06 -9.74 21.55
CA GLY A 26 11.89 -9.69 22.43
C GLY A 26 10.92 -8.55 22.12
N ILE A 27 11.21 -7.72 21.11
CA ILE A 27 10.30 -6.70 20.61
C ILE A 27 9.49 -7.32 19.48
N LYS A 28 8.19 -7.48 19.72
CA LYS A 28 7.23 -7.95 18.72
C LYS A 28 6.70 -6.80 17.90
N PHE A 29 6.71 -6.94 16.59
CA PHE A 29 6.12 -5.98 15.66
C PHE A 29 5.58 -6.69 14.43
N GLN A 30 4.74 -5.99 13.67
CA GLN A 30 4.11 -6.51 12.46
C GLN A 30 4.51 -5.67 11.25
N ARG A 31 4.55 -6.31 10.08
CA ARG A 31 4.68 -5.62 8.78
C ARG A 31 3.64 -6.12 7.80
N ILE A 32 3.20 -5.24 6.91
CA ILE A 32 2.38 -5.60 5.76
C ILE A 32 3.28 -5.73 4.54
N TYR A 33 3.15 -6.84 3.83
CA TYR A 33 3.68 -7.04 2.48
C TYR A 33 2.52 -6.95 1.50
N LEU A 34 2.54 -5.92 0.65
CA LEU A 34 1.52 -5.66 -0.36
C LEU A 34 2.11 -5.89 -1.74
N THR A 35 1.49 -6.78 -2.51
CA THR A 35 1.77 -6.97 -3.93
C THR A 35 0.58 -6.50 -4.74
N ILE A 36 0.80 -5.65 -5.74
CA ILE A 36 -0.22 -5.24 -6.72
C ILE A 36 0.29 -5.64 -8.10
N ILE A 37 -0.54 -6.37 -8.86
CA ILE A 37 -0.26 -6.71 -10.26
C ILE A 37 -1.12 -5.81 -11.14
N ALA A 38 -0.47 -5.00 -11.98
CA ALA A 38 -1.15 -4.11 -12.92
C ALA A 38 -0.37 -3.98 -14.23
N ASP A 39 -1.06 -4.02 -15.36
CA ASP A 39 -0.45 -3.99 -16.72
C ASP A 39 0.71 -5.00 -16.88
N ASP A 40 0.54 -6.23 -16.37
CA ASP A 40 1.57 -7.30 -16.33
C ASP A 40 2.85 -6.95 -15.53
N GLU A 41 2.86 -5.84 -14.79
CA GLU A 41 3.93 -5.47 -13.87
C GLU A 41 3.54 -5.74 -12.41
N SER A 42 4.51 -6.21 -11.61
CA SER A 42 4.35 -6.41 -10.16
C SER A 42 4.95 -5.25 -9.37
N TYR A 43 4.17 -4.73 -8.43
CA TYR A 43 4.53 -3.65 -7.52
C TYR A 43 4.47 -4.19 -6.09
N GLN A 44 5.63 -4.33 -5.45
CA GLN A 44 5.75 -4.92 -4.11
C GLN A 44 6.17 -3.87 -3.09
N TYR A 45 5.51 -3.87 -1.94
CA TYR A 45 5.73 -2.88 -0.89
C TYR A 45 5.81 -3.57 0.47
N GLU A 46 6.74 -3.09 1.30
CA GLU A 46 6.79 -3.35 2.73
C GLU A 46 6.25 -2.11 3.46
N ILE A 47 5.30 -2.31 4.37
CA ILE A 47 4.66 -1.25 5.16
C ILE A 47 4.80 -1.59 6.64
N CYS A 48 5.30 -0.63 7.40
CA CYS A 48 5.53 -0.74 8.83
C CYS A 48 4.45 -0.02 9.63
N GLU A 49 4.22 -0.48 10.86
CA GLU A 49 3.40 0.27 11.81
C GLU A 49 4.05 1.63 12.11
N ASP A 50 3.22 2.67 12.23
CA ASP A 50 3.67 3.94 12.79
C ASP A 50 2.59 4.65 13.60
N ARG A 51 2.91 5.85 14.10
CA ARG A 51 2.02 6.61 14.99
C ARG A 51 0.71 7.08 14.34
N ARG A 52 0.61 7.05 13.00
CA ARG A 52 -0.55 7.51 12.24
C ARG A 52 -1.57 6.38 12.07
N PHE A 53 -1.09 5.17 11.77
CA PHE A 53 -1.93 4.03 11.45
C PHE A 53 -1.35 2.74 12.03
N THR A 54 -2.21 1.96 12.68
CA THR A 54 -1.87 0.61 13.15
C THR A 54 -1.91 -0.39 12.00
N ILE A 55 -1.20 -1.51 12.13
CA ILE A 55 -1.26 -2.59 11.13
C ILE A 55 -2.70 -3.10 10.95
N ALA A 56 -3.44 -3.33 12.04
CA ALA A 56 -4.83 -3.79 11.98
C ALA A 56 -5.75 -2.81 11.21
N TYR A 57 -5.48 -1.50 11.27
CA TYR A 57 -6.22 -0.54 10.46
C TYR A 57 -5.85 -0.65 8.98
N LEU A 58 -4.54 -0.72 8.68
CA LEU A 58 -4.04 -0.78 7.30
C LEU A 58 -4.41 -2.08 6.59
N GLU A 59 -4.40 -3.21 7.30
CA GLU A 59 -4.82 -4.52 6.82
C GLU A 59 -6.28 -4.50 6.31
N VAL A 60 -7.15 -3.70 6.93
CA VAL A 60 -8.54 -3.52 6.48
C VAL A 60 -8.65 -2.42 5.44
N LYS A 61 -7.95 -1.29 5.64
CA LYS A 61 -8.14 -0.09 4.84
C LYS A 61 -7.54 -0.23 3.44
N ILE A 62 -6.36 -0.82 3.29
CA ILE A 62 -5.70 -0.95 1.99
C ILE A 62 -6.55 -1.80 1.02
N PRO A 63 -7.02 -3.01 1.41
CA PRO A 63 -7.91 -3.81 0.55
C PRO A 63 -9.20 -3.08 0.19
N GLN A 64 -9.86 -2.43 1.17
CA GLN A 64 -11.08 -1.65 0.92
C GLN A 64 -10.91 -0.59 -0.16
N GLU A 65 -9.79 0.15 -0.13
CA GLU A 65 -9.51 1.21 -1.08
C GLU A 65 -9.12 0.67 -2.47
N LEU A 66 -8.35 -0.42 -2.53
CA LEU A 66 -8.00 -1.10 -3.78
C LEU A 66 -9.24 -1.73 -4.44
N ASP A 67 -10.08 -2.42 -3.68
CA ASP A 67 -11.34 -2.98 -4.15
C ASP A 67 -12.27 -1.89 -4.70
N TYR A 68 -12.38 -0.78 -3.97
CA TYR A 68 -13.16 0.36 -4.42
C TYR A 68 -12.61 0.94 -5.73
N ALA A 69 -11.28 1.04 -5.85
CA ALA A 69 -10.64 1.52 -7.06
C ALA A 69 -10.90 0.61 -8.26
N ILE A 70 -10.79 -0.70 -8.07
CA ILE A 70 -11.06 -1.72 -9.10
C ILE A 70 -12.52 -1.65 -9.55
N ALA A 71 -13.47 -1.67 -8.60
CA ALA A 71 -14.89 -1.70 -8.89
C ALA A 71 -15.41 -0.43 -9.58
N ASN A 72 -14.79 0.72 -9.31
CA ASN A 72 -15.22 2.02 -9.84
C ASN A 72 -14.26 2.62 -10.88
N PHE A 73 -13.24 1.86 -11.28
CA PHE A 73 -12.19 2.30 -12.20
C PHE A 73 -11.50 3.61 -11.77
N ASN A 74 -11.34 3.80 -10.46
CA ASN A 74 -10.65 4.98 -9.94
C ASN A 74 -9.15 4.86 -10.14
N LYS A 75 -8.49 6.01 -10.21
CA LYS A 75 -7.04 6.07 -10.29
C LYS A 75 -6.41 5.69 -8.95
N VAL A 76 -5.38 4.86 -8.98
CA VAL A 76 -4.55 4.47 -7.84
C VAL A 76 -3.13 4.96 -8.08
N GLU A 77 -2.59 5.70 -7.13
CA GLU A 77 -1.20 6.16 -7.12
C GLU A 77 -0.52 5.73 -5.82
N ILE A 78 0.66 5.13 -5.94
CA ILE A 78 1.57 4.91 -4.81
C ILE A 78 2.91 5.53 -5.18
N SER A 79 3.27 6.58 -4.45
CA SER A 79 4.55 7.29 -4.63
C SER A 79 5.46 7.09 -3.43
N GLU A 80 6.76 7.08 -3.70
CA GLU A 80 7.80 6.74 -2.74
C GLU A 80 8.64 7.98 -2.38
N TYR A 81 8.90 8.18 -1.09
CA TYR A 81 9.91 9.11 -0.60
C TYR A 81 11.01 8.34 0.11
N THR A 82 11.97 7.89 -0.68
CA THR A 82 13.03 6.94 -0.30
C THR A 82 14.00 7.46 0.76
N GLU A 83 14.14 8.78 0.93
CA GLU A 83 15.02 9.34 1.96
C GLU A 83 14.48 9.14 3.39
N ARG A 84 13.19 8.86 3.53
CA ARG A 84 12.50 8.73 4.82
C ARG A 84 11.63 7.49 4.93
N ASP A 85 11.76 6.56 3.98
CA ASP A 85 10.95 5.34 3.89
C ASP A 85 9.46 5.65 4.08
N TYR A 86 8.93 6.55 3.24
CA TYR A 86 7.49 6.83 3.19
C TYR A 86 6.88 6.40 1.86
N LEU A 87 5.66 5.88 1.96
CA LEU A 87 4.76 5.65 0.84
C LEU A 87 3.54 6.56 0.97
N PHE A 88 3.13 7.15 -0.13
CA PHE A 88 1.91 7.96 -0.22
C PHE A 88 0.91 7.24 -1.13
N PHE A 89 -0.12 6.68 -0.51
CA PHE A 89 -1.23 5.98 -1.14
C PHE A 89 -2.34 6.96 -1.48
N HIS A 90 -2.78 6.97 -2.73
CA HIS A 90 -3.87 7.82 -3.17
C HIS A 90 -4.80 7.06 -4.11
N VAL A 91 -6.03 6.79 -3.65
CA VAL A 91 -7.13 6.37 -4.51
C VAL A 91 -8.00 7.59 -4.80
N HIS A 92 -8.15 7.94 -6.07
CA HIS A 92 -8.80 9.18 -6.50
C HIS A 92 -10.33 9.07 -6.44
N HIS A 93 -10.90 9.18 -5.24
CA HIS A 93 -12.33 9.44 -5.05
C HIS A 93 -12.57 10.43 -3.91
N LYS A 94 -13.76 11.05 -3.93
CA LYS A 94 -14.10 12.22 -3.11
C LYS A 94 -13.94 12.04 -1.58
N ASP A 95 -14.04 10.81 -1.09
CA ASP A 95 -14.09 10.50 0.34
C ASP A 95 -12.74 10.02 0.88
N PHE A 96 -11.73 9.83 0.01
CA PHE A 96 -10.40 9.40 0.41
C PHE A 96 -9.40 10.54 0.29
N ARG A 97 -8.71 10.81 1.41
CA ARG A 97 -7.52 11.66 1.42
C ARG A 97 -6.31 10.75 1.34
N GLN A 98 -5.30 11.18 0.59
CA GLN A 98 -4.02 10.49 0.50
C GLN A 98 -3.53 10.04 1.89
N MET A 99 -3.15 8.77 1.98
CA MET A 99 -2.64 8.14 3.18
C MET A 99 -1.11 8.04 3.09
N GLN A 100 -0.41 8.66 4.04
CA GLN A 100 1.03 8.51 4.17
C GLN A 100 1.33 7.42 5.20
N VAL A 101 2.06 6.39 4.79
CA VAL A 101 2.51 5.29 5.66
C VAL A 101 4.04 5.21 5.67
N THR A 102 4.59 4.64 6.73
CA THR A 102 6.01 4.25 6.76
C THR A 102 6.18 2.94 6.00
N GLY A 103 7.11 2.90 5.05
CA GLY A 103 7.29 1.75 4.18
C GLY A 103 8.15 2.08 2.96
N ARG A 104 8.42 1.06 2.14
CA ARG A 104 9.25 1.15 0.94
C ARG A 104 8.83 0.14 -0.10
N ARG A 105 9.25 0.38 -1.35
CA ARG A 105 9.13 -0.60 -2.43
C ARG A 105 10.23 -1.68 -2.29
N LEU A 106 9.89 -2.91 -2.67
CA LEU A 106 10.78 -4.07 -2.74
C LEU A 106 11.27 -4.31 -4.18
#